data_AF-A0A6I3S3S6-F1
#
_entry.id   AF-A0A6I3S3S6-F1
#
_cell.length_a   1.000
_cell.length_b   1.000
_cell.length_c   1.000
_cell.angle_alpha   90.00
_cell.angle_beta   90.00
_cell.angle_gamma   90.00
#
_symmetry.space_group_name_H-M   'P 1'
#
loop_
_entity.id
_entity.type
_entity.pdbx_description
1 polymer ?
#
loop_
_entity_poly.entity_id
_entity_poly.type
_entity_poly.pdbx_seq_one_letter_code
_entity_poly.pdbx_strand_id
1 'polypeptide(L)'
;MDFISIEKGENLFWLGRYVERVYRTLNYLEGLYDVLIDTDETAYKEFCVALNIPDVYEDASDFMTSYFFDELNPDSVYSNLSRAYDDGILLRNTISTRSLAYIQLALDAMEDAKAEGSGALCSFEVIDRLLAFWGSIDEYLSSGQERCLVKAGRYLERLDMQLRLGESWETIGVTIGKLDRRLQGAKIAYSGQKMRVLKNFAQLADDDPETRLVALETVQKLLNN
;
A
#
# COMPACT_ATOMS: atom_id res chain seq x y z
N MET A 1 26.11 0.34 17.31
CA MET A 1 24.83 -0.33 17.04
C MET A 1 23.79 0.72 17.33
N ASP A 2 23.28 1.39 16.30
CA ASP A 2 22.40 2.54 16.50
C ASP A 2 21.01 2.06 16.89
N PHE A 3 20.52 2.52 18.04
CA PHE A 3 19.14 2.35 18.43
C PHE A 3 18.27 3.19 17.50
N ILE A 4 17.35 2.54 16.79
CA ILE A 4 16.29 3.24 16.05
C ILE A 4 15.29 3.75 17.09
N SER A 5 15.00 5.06 17.08
CA SER A 5 13.94 5.61 17.95
C SER A 5 12.58 5.04 17.54
N ILE A 6 11.66 4.97 18.50
CA ILE A 6 10.29 4.45 18.25
C ILE A 6 9.63 5.25 17.12
N GLU A 7 9.64 6.58 17.21
CA GLU A 7 9.08 7.50 16.21
C GLU A 7 9.67 7.27 14.80
N LYS A 8 11.00 7.14 14.70
CA LYS A 8 11.65 6.86 13.40
C LYS A 8 11.22 5.50 12.85
N GLY A 9 11.11 4.49 13.72
CA GLY A 9 10.64 3.16 13.36
C GLY A 9 9.21 3.17 12.84
N GLU A 10 8.32 3.90 13.52
CA GLU A 10 6.92 4.07 13.12
C GLU A 10 6.80 4.80 11.78
N ASN A 11 7.51 5.91 11.59
CA ASN A 11 7.50 6.66 10.33
C ASN A 11 8.03 5.80 9.17
N LEU A 12 9.10 5.01 9.38
CA LEU A 12 9.63 4.12 8.33
C LEU A 12 8.59 3.05 7.96
N PHE A 13 7.92 2.50 8.96
CA PHE A 13 6.90 1.49 8.77
C PHE A 13 5.68 2.05 8.01
N TRP A 14 5.15 3.19 8.43
CA TRP A 14 4.01 3.85 7.81
C TRP A 14 4.30 4.39 6.41
N LEU A 15 5.47 4.97 6.18
CA LEU A 15 5.95 5.33 4.84
C LEU A 15 5.81 4.14 3.87
N GLY A 16 6.24 2.96 4.31
CA GLY A 16 6.16 1.76 3.49
C GLY A 16 4.73 1.31 3.21
N ARG A 17 3.81 1.49 4.17
CA ARG A 17 2.39 1.20 4.00
C ARG A 17 1.72 2.16 3.04
N TYR A 18 1.88 3.46 3.24
CA TYR A 18 1.25 4.48 2.40
C TYR A 18 1.69 4.37 0.93
N VAL A 19 3.00 4.23 0.68
CA VAL A 19 3.52 4.04 -0.69
C VAL A 19 2.96 2.78 -1.34
N GLU A 20 2.87 1.68 -0.59
CA GLU A 20 2.32 0.43 -1.13
C GLU A 20 0.82 0.55 -1.40
N ARG A 21 0.05 1.18 -0.51
CA ARG A 21 -1.38 1.40 -0.69
C ARG A 21 -1.66 2.16 -1.97
N VAL A 22 -0.94 3.26 -2.21
CA VAL A 22 -1.06 4.04 -3.45
C VAL A 22 -0.73 3.17 -4.66
N TYR A 23 0.44 2.50 -4.64
CA TYR A 23 0.87 1.63 -5.73
C TYR A 23 -0.17 0.55 -6.07
N ARG A 24 -0.70 -0.16 -5.06
CA ARG A 24 -1.67 -1.24 -5.25
C ARG A 24 -3.03 -0.72 -5.69
N THR A 25 -3.47 0.42 -5.15
CA THR A 25 -4.71 1.07 -5.56
C THR A 25 -4.65 1.40 -7.04
N LEU A 26 -3.58 2.05 -7.51
CA LEU A 26 -3.43 2.40 -8.92
C LEU A 26 -3.42 1.18 -9.86
N ASN A 27 -2.72 0.09 -9.48
CA ASN A 27 -2.71 -1.13 -10.27
C ASN A 27 -4.09 -1.81 -10.32
N TYR A 28 -4.89 -1.71 -9.25
CA TYR A 28 -6.25 -2.25 -9.25
C TYR A 28 -7.18 -1.38 -10.08
N LEU A 29 -7.06 -0.05 -9.93
CA LEU A 29 -7.86 0.92 -10.67
C LEU A 29 -7.66 0.79 -12.18
N GLU A 30 -6.45 0.49 -12.66
CA GLU A 30 -6.19 0.24 -14.09
C GLU A 30 -7.17 -0.79 -14.69
N GLY A 31 -7.36 -1.94 -14.03
CA GLY A 31 -8.32 -2.96 -14.49
C GLY A 31 -9.78 -2.59 -14.22
N LEU A 32 -10.05 -1.83 -13.14
CA LEU A 32 -11.40 -1.36 -12.83
C LEU A 32 -11.89 -0.33 -13.85
N TYR A 33 -11.00 0.49 -14.41
CA TYR A 33 -11.35 1.52 -15.39
C TYR A 33 -11.95 0.93 -16.65
N ASP A 34 -11.38 -0.16 -17.17
CA ASP A 34 -11.95 -0.88 -18.32
C ASP A 34 -13.36 -1.40 -18.01
N VAL A 35 -13.58 -1.95 -16.80
CA VAL A 35 -14.90 -2.46 -16.38
C VAL A 35 -15.92 -1.32 -16.26
N LEU A 36 -15.53 -0.19 -15.65
CA LEU A 36 -16.41 0.97 -15.45
C LEU A 36 -16.85 1.59 -16.78
N ILE A 37 -15.97 1.61 -17.79
CA ILE A 37 -16.25 2.19 -19.11
C ILE A 37 -17.05 1.23 -19.98
N ASP A 38 -16.69 -0.05 -20.00
CA ASP A 38 -17.20 -0.99 -21.00
C ASP A 38 -18.35 -1.88 -20.52
N THR A 39 -18.47 -2.12 -19.20
CA THR A 39 -19.31 -3.21 -18.68
C THR A 39 -20.27 -2.79 -17.56
N ASP A 40 -19.78 -2.18 -16.50
CA ASP A 40 -20.55 -1.90 -15.27
C ASP A 40 -20.04 -0.65 -14.55
N GLU A 41 -20.76 0.46 -14.70
CA GLU A 41 -20.49 1.74 -14.03
C GLU A 41 -20.57 1.65 -12.50
N THR A 42 -21.13 0.58 -11.93
CA THR A 42 -21.26 0.41 -10.47
C THR A 42 -20.18 -0.48 -9.86
N ALA A 43 -19.26 -1.02 -10.67
CA ALA A 43 -18.20 -1.93 -10.21
C ALA A 43 -17.29 -1.33 -9.12
N TYR A 44 -17.14 -0.01 -9.06
CA TYR A 44 -16.37 0.67 -8.01
C TYR A 44 -16.94 0.45 -6.60
N LYS A 45 -18.23 0.13 -6.48
CA LYS A 45 -18.87 -0.11 -5.18
C LYS A 45 -18.34 -1.37 -4.51
N GLU A 46 -18.08 -2.42 -5.29
CA GLU A 46 -17.46 -3.64 -4.77
C GLU A 46 -16.06 -3.37 -4.24
N PHE A 47 -15.29 -2.54 -4.96
CA PHE A 47 -13.98 -2.07 -4.52
C PHE A 47 -14.07 -1.26 -3.21
N CYS A 48 -15.03 -0.35 -3.11
CA CYS A 48 -15.23 0.44 -1.89
C CYS A 48 -15.57 -0.45 -0.69
N VAL A 49 -16.48 -1.41 -0.86
CA VAL A 49 -16.83 -2.39 0.18
C VAL A 49 -15.62 -3.22 0.60
N ALA A 50 -14.84 -3.73 -0.35
CA ALA A 50 -13.68 -4.57 -0.06
C ALA A 50 -12.62 -3.85 0.81
N LEU A 51 -12.36 -2.58 0.51
CA LEU A 51 -11.37 -1.76 1.22
C LEU A 51 -11.94 -0.97 2.40
N ASN A 52 -13.22 -1.12 2.72
CA ASN A 52 -13.94 -0.32 3.73
C ASN A 52 -13.89 1.20 3.46
N ILE A 53 -13.97 1.59 2.18
CA ILE A 53 -14.04 2.99 1.76
C ILE A 53 -15.51 3.43 1.80
N PRO A 54 -15.84 4.57 2.42
CA PRO A 54 -17.18 5.13 2.36
C PRO A 54 -17.61 5.42 0.91
N ASP A 55 -18.74 4.86 0.48
CA ASP A 55 -19.35 5.15 -0.81
C ASP A 55 -20.05 6.52 -0.76
N VAL A 56 -19.27 7.58 -0.97
CA VAL A 56 -19.71 8.99 -0.96
C VAL A 56 -19.81 9.58 -2.37
N TYR A 57 -19.73 8.74 -3.40
CA TYR A 57 -19.60 9.15 -4.79
C TYR A 57 -20.95 9.21 -5.50
N GLU A 58 -21.13 10.20 -6.37
CA GLU A 58 -22.38 10.35 -7.14
C GLU A 58 -22.51 9.29 -8.24
N ASP A 59 -21.43 9.07 -8.99
CA ASP A 59 -21.35 8.12 -10.10
C ASP A 59 -19.91 7.63 -10.32
N ALA A 60 -19.69 6.82 -11.37
CA ALA A 60 -18.37 6.33 -11.73
C ALA A 60 -17.38 7.46 -12.02
N SER A 61 -17.78 8.51 -12.75
CA SER A 61 -16.90 9.62 -13.12
C SER A 61 -16.48 10.43 -11.89
N ASP A 62 -17.39 10.63 -10.93
CA ASP A 62 -17.08 11.25 -9.65
C ASP A 62 -16.15 10.36 -8.82
N PHE A 63 -16.40 9.05 -8.72
CA PHE A 63 -15.47 8.12 -8.07
C PHE A 63 -14.06 8.23 -8.65
N MET A 64 -13.94 8.14 -9.97
CA MET A 64 -12.68 8.21 -10.71
C MET A 64 -11.90 9.50 -10.46
N THR A 65 -12.60 10.60 -10.22
CA THR A 65 -11.98 11.90 -10.00
C THR A 65 -11.70 12.14 -8.53
N SER A 66 -12.74 12.06 -7.70
CA SER A 66 -12.71 12.37 -6.27
C SER A 66 -11.88 11.36 -5.49
N TYR A 67 -12.00 10.05 -5.74
CA TYR A 67 -11.14 9.06 -5.07
C TYR A 67 -9.66 9.19 -5.45
N PHE A 68 -9.37 9.74 -6.63
CA PHE A 68 -7.99 9.92 -7.07
C PHE A 68 -7.37 11.20 -6.49
N PHE A 69 -8.08 12.33 -6.55
CA PHE A 69 -7.51 13.67 -6.35
C PHE A 69 -8.04 14.46 -5.14
N ASP A 70 -9.05 13.98 -4.42
CA ASP A 70 -9.61 14.71 -3.29
C ASP A 70 -8.67 14.68 -2.07
N GLU A 71 -8.19 15.85 -1.68
CA GLU A 71 -7.26 16.08 -0.57
C GLU A 71 -7.96 15.98 0.79
N LEU A 72 -9.29 16.12 0.82
CA LEU A 72 -10.09 16.04 2.03
C LEU A 72 -10.58 14.61 2.30
N ASN A 73 -10.64 13.78 1.26
CA ASN A 73 -10.95 12.36 1.41
C ASN A 73 -9.73 11.61 1.96
N PRO A 74 -9.78 11.07 3.19
CA PRO A 74 -8.64 10.40 3.79
C PRO A 74 -8.25 9.10 3.07
N ASP A 75 -9.16 8.50 2.31
CA ASP A 75 -8.93 7.25 1.60
C ASP A 75 -8.42 7.47 0.18
N SER A 76 -8.42 8.71 -0.32
CA SER A 76 -7.99 9.02 -1.68
C SER A 76 -6.53 8.65 -1.95
N VAL A 77 -6.23 8.43 -3.24
CA VAL A 77 -4.87 8.18 -3.71
C VAL A 77 -3.95 9.35 -3.33
N TYR A 78 -4.39 10.59 -3.56
CA TYR A 78 -3.62 11.78 -3.23
C TYR A 78 -3.34 11.90 -1.73
N SER A 79 -4.35 11.75 -0.88
CA SER A 79 -4.20 11.84 0.58
C SER A 79 -3.23 10.80 1.12
N ASN A 80 -3.27 9.56 0.61
CA ASN A 80 -2.33 8.53 1.02
C ASN A 80 -0.90 8.81 0.52
N LEU A 81 -0.73 9.34 -0.69
CA LEU A 81 0.57 9.72 -1.21
C LEU A 81 1.16 10.94 -0.47
N SER A 82 0.32 11.90 -0.11
CA SER A 82 0.68 13.07 0.70
C SER A 82 1.18 12.66 2.09
N ARG A 83 0.50 11.72 2.76
CA ARG A 83 1.00 11.16 4.04
C ARG A 83 2.35 10.45 3.90
N ALA A 84 2.54 9.69 2.81
CA ALA A 84 3.85 9.11 2.50
C ALA A 84 4.93 10.19 2.33
N TYR A 85 4.60 11.33 1.72
CA TYR A 85 5.53 12.44 1.57
C TYR A 85 5.87 13.10 2.91
N ASP A 86 4.87 13.34 3.76
CA ASP A 86 5.06 13.91 5.11
C ASP A 86 5.97 13.04 5.98
N ASP A 87 5.70 11.72 6.04
CA ASP A 87 6.57 10.75 6.70
C ASP A 87 7.98 10.77 6.08
N GLY A 88 8.05 10.87 4.76
CA GLY A 88 9.28 10.96 3.99
C GLY A 88 10.13 12.20 4.31
N ILE A 89 9.50 13.35 4.60
CA ILE A 89 10.19 14.57 5.02
C ILE A 89 10.90 14.34 6.36
N LEU A 90 10.19 13.76 7.34
CA LEU A 90 10.75 13.44 8.66
C LEU A 90 11.93 12.46 8.55
N LEU A 91 11.88 11.59 7.53
CA LEU A 91 12.87 10.57 7.26
C LEU A 91 13.95 10.98 6.25
N ARG A 92 13.97 12.22 5.74
CA ARG A 92 14.85 12.63 4.63
C ARG A 92 16.33 12.30 4.84
N ASN A 93 16.83 12.48 6.06
CA ASN A 93 18.22 12.17 6.43
C ASN A 93 18.51 10.66 6.50
N THR A 94 17.47 9.83 6.55
CA THR A 94 17.54 8.37 6.60
C THR A 94 17.34 7.76 5.22
N ILE A 95 16.25 8.12 4.53
CA ILE A 95 15.92 7.54 3.21
C ILE A 95 16.66 8.23 2.06
N SER A 96 17.36 9.32 2.31
CA SER A 96 17.96 10.24 1.32
C SER A 96 16.96 11.19 0.63
N THR A 97 17.46 12.37 0.28
CA THR A 97 16.73 13.33 -0.55
C THR A 97 16.33 12.74 -1.91
N ARG A 98 17.14 11.83 -2.46
CA ARG A 98 16.87 11.20 -3.76
C ARG A 98 15.68 10.25 -3.68
N SER A 99 15.54 9.47 -2.61
CA SER A 99 14.35 8.63 -2.45
C SER A 99 13.10 9.47 -2.21
N LEU A 100 13.16 10.48 -1.34
CA LEU A 100 12.04 11.40 -1.13
C LEU A 100 11.59 12.12 -2.41
N ALA A 101 12.53 12.51 -3.28
CA ALA A 101 12.22 13.18 -4.54
C ALA A 101 11.31 12.35 -5.47
N TYR A 102 11.37 11.02 -5.42
CA TYR A 102 10.46 10.20 -6.21
C TYR A 102 9.01 10.26 -5.71
N ILE A 103 8.80 10.42 -4.40
CA ILE A 103 7.45 10.64 -3.86
C ILE A 103 6.95 12.04 -4.24
N GLN A 104 7.82 13.06 -4.16
CA GLN A 104 7.48 14.42 -4.63
C GLN A 104 7.08 14.41 -6.11
N LEU A 105 7.90 13.81 -6.98
CA LEU A 105 7.61 13.74 -8.41
C LEU A 105 6.31 12.98 -8.72
N ALA A 106 5.92 12.04 -7.86
CA ALA A 106 4.64 11.36 -7.96
C ALA A 106 3.47 12.29 -7.59
N LEU A 107 3.61 13.12 -6.54
CA LEU A 107 2.62 14.14 -6.19
C LEU A 107 2.50 15.21 -7.28
N ASP A 108 3.63 15.70 -7.79
CA ASP A 108 3.66 16.69 -8.86
C ASP A 108 2.89 16.18 -10.10
N ALA A 109 3.10 14.91 -10.48
CA ALA A 109 2.37 14.28 -11.58
C ALA A 109 0.85 14.20 -11.34
N MET A 110 0.42 14.02 -10.07
CA MET A 110 -1.01 14.06 -9.72
C MET A 110 -1.58 15.47 -9.80
N GLU A 111 -0.83 16.49 -9.36
CA GLU A 111 -1.25 17.89 -9.41
C GLU A 111 -1.37 18.39 -10.86
N ASP A 112 -0.39 18.05 -11.70
CA ASP A 112 -0.41 18.37 -13.13
C ASP A 112 -1.61 17.70 -13.82
N ALA A 113 -1.85 16.40 -13.56
CA ALA A 113 -2.99 15.68 -14.14
C ALA A 113 -4.35 16.24 -13.67
N LYS A 114 -4.46 16.67 -12.41
CA LYS A 114 -5.64 17.34 -11.86
C LYS A 114 -5.91 18.67 -12.59
N ALA A 115 -4.86 19.43 -12.90
CA ALA A 115 -4.97 20.70 -13.62
C ALA A 115 -5.33 20.52 -15.10
N GLU A 116 -4.85 19.46 -15.73
CA GLU A 116 -5.06 19.16 -17.16
C GLU A 116 -6.36 18.37 -17.45
N GLY A 117 -6.97 17.77 -16.43
CA GLY A 117 -8.13 16.89 -16.59
C GLY A 117 -7.80 15.52 -17.20
N SER A 118 -6.56 15.06 -17.07
CA SER A 118 -5.99 13.88 -17.73
C SER A 118 -5.72 12.71 -16.76
N GLY A 119 -6.65 12.44 -15.83
CA GLY A 119 -6.42 11.56 -14.68
C GLY A 119 -5.97 10.11 -14.96
N ALA A 120 -6.37 9.52 -16.09
CA ALA A 120 -5.99 8.14 -16.42
C ALA A 120 -4.49 7.98 -16.74
N LEU A 121 -3.86 8.95 -17.42
CA LEU A 121 -2.44 8.90 -17.80
C LEU A 121 -1.51 9.06 -16.58
N CYS A 122 -1.97 9.79 -15.57
CA CYS A 122 -1.25 10.01 -14.32
C CYS A 122 -0.87 8.71 -13.61
N SER A 123 -1.74 7.69 -13.67
CA SER A 123 -1.55 6.44 -12.92
C SER A 123 -0.22 5.75 -13.25
N PHE A 124 0.14 5.68 -14.53
CA PHE A 124 1.39 5.05 -14.96
C PHE A 124 2.62 5.84 -14.49
N GLU A 125 2.58 7.16 -14.60
CA GLU A 125 3.68 8.01 -14.15
C GLU A 125 3.89 7.88 -12.64
N VAL A 126 2.82 7.92 -11.86
CA VAL A 126 2.87 7.73 -10.41
C VAL A 126 3.43 6.34 -10.09
N ILE A 127 2.93 5.27 -10.72
CA ILE A 127 3.44 3.91 -10.53
C ILE A 127 4.95 3.84 -10.78
N ASP A 128 5.44 4.40 -11.89
CA ASP A 128 6.86 4.40 -12.24
C ASP A 128 7.71 5.14 -11.21
N ARG A 129 7.23 6.29 -10.71
CA ARG A 129 7.91 7.03 -9.64
C ARG A 129 7.93 6.23 -8.34
N LEU A 130 6.87 5.52 -7.96
CA LEU A 130 6.86 4.67 -6.77
C LEU A 130 7.77 3.44 -6.92
N LEU A 131 7.87 2.86 -8.12
CA LEU A 131 8.84 1.80 -8.41
C LEU A 131 10.28 2.33 -8.31
N ALA A 132 10.56 3.53 -8.82
CA ALA A 132 11.84 4.19 -8.68
C ALA A 132 12.17 4.52 -7.22
N PHE A 133 11.17 4.93 -6.42
CA PHE A 133 11.31 5.07 -4.97
C PHE A 133 11.76 3.76 -4.33
N TRP A 134 11.12 2.63 -4.65
CA TRP A 134 11.50 1.33 -4.08
C TRP A 134 12.92 0.91 -4.46
N GLY A 135 13.33 1.14 -5.71
CA GLY A 135 14.71 0.91 -6.15
C GLY A 135 15.70 1.81 -5.41
N SER A 136 15.34 3.07 -5.21
CA SER A 136 16.13 4.07 -4.48
C SER A 136 16.30 3.70 -3.01
N ILE A 137 15.25 3.22 -2.34
CA ILE A 137 15.34 2.70 -0.96
C ILE A 137 16.30 1.51 -0.86
N ASP A 138 16.30 0.61 -1.84
CA ASP A 138 17.22 -0.53 -1.84
C ASP A 138 18.69 -0.12 -2.03
N GLU A 139 18.93 0.95 -2.78
CA GLU A 139 20.27 1.47 -3.04
C GLU A 139 20.81 2.32 -1.87
N TYR A 140 20.02 3.29 -1.38
CA TYR A 140 20.54 4.33 -0.47
C TYR A 140 20.31 4.07 1.02
N LEU A 141 19.33 3.26 1.39
CA LEU A 141 19.05 2.99 2.80
C LEU A 141 20.04 1.96 3.35
N SER A 142 21.12 2.45 3.97
CA SER A 142 22.29 1.64 4.37
C SER A 142 21.99 0.66 5.50
N SER A 143 21.14 1.02 6.46
CA SER A 143 20.78 0.15 7.57
C SER A 143 19.87 -0.99 7.11
N GLY A 144 20.34 -2.22 7.26
CA GLY A 144 19.54 -3.41 6.97
C GLY A 144 18.26 -3.49 7.81
N GLN A 145 18.29 -3.00 9.05
CA GLN A 145 17.12 -2.98 9.94
C GLN A 145 16.09 -1.93 9.47
N GLU A 146 16.51 -0.71 9.13
CA GLU A 146 15.62 0.35 8.61
C GLU A 146 15.00 -0.07 7.28
N ARG A 147 15.78 -0.69 6.39
CA ARG A 147 15.28 -1.25 5.14
C ARG A 147 14.25 -2.35 5.37
N CYS A 148 14.45 -3.18 6.39
CA CYS A 148 13.45 -4.17 6.77
C CYS A 148 12.19 -3.54 7.36
N LEU A 149 12.29 -2.44 8.12
CA LEU A 149 11.13 -1.72 8.67
C LEU A 149 10.23 -1.19 7.56
N VAL A 150 10.77 -0.43 6.60
CA VAL A 150 9.98 0.12 5.48
C VAL A 150 9.35 -1.01 4.67
N LYS A 151 10.09 -2.08 4.41
CA LYS A 151 9.57 -3.23 3.65
C LYS A 151 8.58 -4.09 4.44
N ALA A 152 8.65 -4.10 5.77
CA ALA A 152 7.65 -4.76 6.61
C ALA A 152 6.31 -4.05 6.48
N GLY A 153 6.30 -2.71 6.55
CA GLY A 153 5.11 -1.90 6.28
C GLY A 153 4.53 -2.18 4.89
N ARG A 154 5.39 -2.15 3.87
CA ARG A 154 5.02 -2.50 2.49
C ARG A 154 4.30 -3.84 2.39
N TYR A 155 4.90 -4.93 2.89
CA TYR A 155 4.31 -6.25 2.72
C TYR A 155 3.11 -6.50 3.64
N LEU A 156 3.00 -5.79 4.77
CA LEU A 156 1.80 -5.87 5.60
C LEU A 156 0.62 -5.23 4.88
N GLU A 157 0.81 -4.03 4.32
CA GLU A 157 -0.22 -3.34 3.56
C GLU A 157 -0.65 -4.14 2.33
N ARG A 158 0.33 -4.65 1.58
CA ARG A 158 0.06 -5.55 0.45
C ARG A 158 -0.79 -6.73 0.88
N LEU A 159 -0.40 -7.43 1.95
CA LEU A 159 -1.14 -8.60 2.42
C LEU A 159 -2.59 -8.28 2.78
N ASP A 160 -2.83 -7.17 3.49
CA ASP A 160 -4.17 -6.71 3.85
C ASP A 160 -5.02 -6.46 2.59
N MET A 161 -4.48 -5.72 1.62
CA MET A 161 -5.17 -5.45 0.35
C MET A 161 -5.41 -6.71 -0.48
N GLN A 162 -4.44 -7.64 -0.55
CA GLN A 162 -4.58 -8.90 -1.30
C GLN A 162 -5.72 -9.76 -0.77
N LEU A 163 -5.87 -9.84 0.55
CA LEU A 163 -6.95 -10.59 1.18
C LEU A 163 -8.32 -9.96 0.87
N ARG A 164 -8.42 -8.63 0.96
CA ARG A 164 -9.64 -7.86 0.70
C ARG A 164 -10.08 -7.90 -0.76
N LEU A 165 -9.13 -7.76 -1.69
CA LEU A 165 -9.38 -7.65 -3.12
C LEU A 165 -9.48 -9.00 -3.85
N GLY A 166 -9.60 -10.11 -3.11
CA GLY A 166 -9.85 -11.39 -3.78
C GLY A 166 -8.62 -12.03 -4.44
N GLU A 167 -7.38 -11.59 -4.15
CA GLU A 167 -6.20 -12.12 -4.85
C GLU A 167 -5.90 -13.58 -4.50
N SER A 168 -5.22 -14.30 -5.39
CA SER A 168 -4.97 -15.73 -5.23
C SER A 168 -4.06 -16.05 -4.04
N TRP A 169 -4.29 -17.20 -3.40
CA TRP A 169 -3.46 -17.70 -2.29
C TRP A 169 -1.99 -17.91 -2.67
N GLU A 170 -1.69 -18.13 -3.95
CA GLU A 170 -0.32 -18.21 -4.45
C GLU A 170 0.43 -16.88 -4.26
N THR A 171 -0.15 -15.76 -4.69
CA THR A 171 0.48 -14.43 -4.56
C THR A 171 0.50 -13.98 -3.09
N ILE A 172 -0.55 -14.30 -2.33
CA ILE A 172 -0.61 -14.08 -0.88
C ILE A 172 0.51 -14.84 -0.16
N GLY A 173 0.75 -16.12 -0.49
CA GLY A 173 1.81 -16.92 0.09
C GLY A 173 3.20 -16.32 -0.13
N VAL A 174 3.47 -15.80 -1.33
CA VAL A 174 4.71 -15.06 -1.63
C VAL A 174 4.83 -13.82 -0.74
N THR A 175 3.76 -13.04 -0.58
CA THR A 175 3.74 -11.85 0.28
C THR A 175 3.97 -12.21 1.75
N ILE A 176 3.32 -13.25 2.28
CA ILE A 176 3.52 -13.73 3.66
C ILE A 176 4.99 -14.11 3.89
N GLY A 177 5.60 -14.84 2.95
CA GLY A 177 7.01 -15.22 3.03
C GLY A 177 7.96 -14.02 3.04
N LYS A 178 7.65 -12.97 2.26
CA LYS A 178 8.40 -11.71 2.26
C LYS A 178 8.19 -10.94 3.57
N LEU A 179 6.95 -10.82 4.04
CA LEU A 179 6.59 -10.13 5.27
C LEU A 179 7.31 -10.72 6.48
N ASP A 180 7.26 -12.05 6.67
CA ASP A 180 7.90 -12.74 7.80
C ASP A 180 9.41 -12.43 7.88
N ARG A 181 10.12 -12.52 6.74
CA ARG A 181 11.56 -12.19 6.69
C ARG A 181 11.83 -10.74 7.06
N ARG A 182 10.96 -9.80 6.63
CA ARG A 182 11.12 -8.37 6.93
C ARG A 182 10.78 -8.04 8.37
N LEU A 183 9.76 -8.65 8.96
CA LEU A 183 9.44 -8.47 10.39
C LEU A 183 10.60 -8.93 11.28
N GLN A 184 11.20 -10.09 10.98
CA GLN A 184 12.40 -10.58 11.69
C GLN A 184 13.58 -9.62 11.54
N GLY A 185 13.89 -9.18 10.32
CA GLY A 185 15.00 -8.26 10.06
C GLY A 185 14.79 -6.86 10.66
N ALA A 186 13.54 -6.42 10.75
CA ALA A 186 13.14 -5.15 11.37
C ALA A 186 13.21 -5.19 12.91
N LYS A 187 13.22 -6.39 13.49
CA LYS A 187 13.08 -6.64 14.94
C LYS A 187 11.76 -6.09 15.50
N ILE A 188 10.70 -6.10 14.70
CA ILE A 188 9.33 -5.82 15.18
C ILE A 188 8.84 -7.03 15.97
N ALA A 189 8.18 -6.81 17.11
CA ALA A 189 7.51 -7.89 17.84
C ALA A 189 6.19 -8.26 17.13
N TYR A 190 6.02 -9.54 16.81
CA TYR A 190 4.82 -10.08 16.18
C TYR A 190 4.50 -11.49 16.69
N SER A 191 3.25 -11.92 16.52
CA SER A 191 2.82 -13.26 16.94
C SER A 191 3.28 -14.34 15.97
N GLY A 192 4.24 -15.16 16.38
CA GLY A 192 4.70 -16.33 15.61
C GLY A 192 3.60 -17.37 15.36
N GLN A 193 2.64 -17.50 16.29
CA GLN A 193 1.48 -18.36 16.12
C GLN A 193 0.59 -17.87 14.97
N LYS A 194 0.26 -16.57 14.94
CA LYS A 194 -0.56 -15.98 13.87
C LYS A 194 0.14 -16.04 12.52
N MET A 195 1.45 -15.79 12.49
CA MET A 195 2.26 -15.95 11.27
C MET A 195 2.19 -17.40 10.73
N ARG A 196 2.23 -18.40 11.61
CA ARG A 196 2.08 -19.81 11.21
C ARG A 196 0.67 -20.09 10.66
N VAL A 197 -0.37 -19.53 11.28
CA VAL A 197 -1.75 -19.65 10.79
C VAL A 197 -1.89 -19.08 9.37
N LEU A 198 -1.35 -17.88 9.12
CA LEU A 198 -1.37 -17.27 7.78
C LEU A 198 -0.66 -18.14 6.73
N LYS A 199 0.49 -18.72 7.08
CA LYS A 199 1.21 -19.64 6.19
C LYS A 199 0.41 -20.90 5.89
N ASN A 200 -0.33 -21.42 6.88
CA ASN A 200 -1.19 -22.59 6.68
C ASN A 200 -2.33 -22.28 5.71
N PHE A 201 -2.98 -21.11 5.82
CA PHE A 201 -4.02 -20.71 4.87
C PHE A 201 -3.48 -20.64 3.43
N ALA A 202 -2.33 -20.00 3.23
CA ALA A 202 -1.70 -19.94 1.91
C ALA A 202 -1.27 -21.31 1.37
N GLN A 203 -0.95 -22.28 2.23
CA GLN A 203 -0.59 -23.64 1.82
C GLN A 203 -1.80 -24.48 1.46
N LEU A 204 -2.91 -24.35 2.21
CA LEU A 204 -4.15 -25.04 1.92
C LEU A 204 -4.81 -24.48 0.66
N ALA A 205 -4.65 -23.18 0.43
CA ALA A 205 -5.23 -22.45 -0.70
C ALA A 205 -6.76 -22.64 -0.81
N ASP A 206 -7.43 -22.74 0.34
CA ASP A 206 -8.89 -22.79 0.41
C ASP A 206 -9.44 -21.37 0.23
N ASP A 207 -10.19 -21.15 -0.84
CA ASP A 207 -10.64 -19.83 -1.27
C ASP A 207 -12.06 -19.49 -0.81
N ASP A 208 -12.50 -20.12 0.27
CA ASP A 208 -13.78 -19.80 0.88
C ASP A 208 -13.76 -18.42 1.59
N PRO A 209 -14.89 -17.69 1.61
CA PRO A 209 -14.96 -16.37 2.23
C PRO A 209 -14.65 -16.34 3.74
N GLU A 210 -14.95 -17.42 4.47
CA GLU A 210 -14.72 -17.49 5.92
C GLU A 210 -13.22 -17.58 6.21
N THR A 211 -12.48 -18.39 5.45
CA THR A 211 -11.01 -18.47 5.53
C THR A 211 -10.36 -17.12 5.27
N ARG A 212 -10.81 -16.38 4.25
CA ARG A 212 -10.31 -15.02 3.96
C ARG A 212 -10.57 -14.05 5.11
N LEU A 213 -11.77 -14.10 5.70
CA LEU A 213 -12.12 -13.26 6.83
C LEU A 213 -11.23 -13.54 8.05
N VAL A 214 -11.04 -14.82 8.39
CA VAL A 214 -10.17 -15.23 9.51
C VAL A 214 -8.72 -14.85 9.23
N ALA A 215 -8.24 -14.98 7.99
CA ALA A 215 -6.91 -14.54 7.60
C ALA A 215 -6.74 -13.02 7.76
N LEU A 216 -7.73 -12.22 7.33
CA LEU A 216 -7.73 -10.77 7.48
C LEU A 216 -7.68 -10.36 8.97
N GLU A 217 -8.53 -10.96 9.81
CA GLU A 217 -8.48 -10.72 11.26
C GLU A 217 -7.12 -11.11 11.88
N THR A 218 -6.52 -12.18 11.36
CA THR A 218 -5.21 -12.65 11.81
C THR A 218 -4.10 -11.65 11.46
N VAL A 219 -4.17 -11.03 10.27
CA VAL A 219 -3.25 -9.96 9.83
C VAL A 219 -3.41 -8.71 10.69
N GLN A 220 -4.64 -8.25 10.94
CA GLN A 220 -4.93 -7.05 11.74
C GLN A 220 -4.39 -7.16 13.17
N LYS A 221 -4.34 -8.38 13.71
CA LYS A 221 -3.84 -8.66 15.06
C LYS A 221 -2.41 -9.25 15.05
N LEU A 222 -1.68 -9.17 13.93
CA LEU A 222 -0.38 -9.83 13.75
C LEU A 222 0.72 -9.15 14.57
N LEU A 223 0.78 -7.82 14.50
CA LEU A 223 1.66 -7.01 15.32
C LEU A 223 1.05 -6.93 16.72
N ASN A 224 1.86 -7.10 17.75
CA ASN A 224 1.38 -6.97 19.12
C ASN A 224 1.11 -5.48 19.37
N ASN A 225 -0.16 -5.08 19.42
CA ASN A 225 -0.55 -3.83 20.06
C ASN A 225 -0.47 -3.99 21.57
#